data_AF-A0A7R7YDS2-F1
#
_entry.id   AF-A0A7R7YDS2-F1
#
_cell.length_a   1.000
_cell.length_b   1.000
_cell.length_c   1.000
_cell.angle_alpha   90.00
_cell.angle_beta   90.00
_cell.angle_gamma   90.00
#
_symmetry.space_group_name_H-M   'P 1'
#
loop_
_entity.id
_entity.type
_entity.pdbx_description
1 polymer ?
#
loop_
_entity_poly.entity_id
_entity_poly.type
_entity_poly.pdbx_seq_one_letter_code
_entity_poly.pdbx_strand_id
1 'polypeptide(L)'
;MSDTGSPGDGEKIKRMAEDEAALSERLRALSQKLDKAQGEAKKADADDPSVRVNAQGMSVALRVVSEFVSGVIVGAGLGWMIDHWLGTSPWGMIILLLLGFVAGVLNVLRSIGKVAQPEARQVSSRDKKAK
;
A
#
# COMPACT_ATOMS: atom_id res chain seq x y z
N MET A 1 7.75 -25.58 62.47
CA MET A 1 7.91 -24.86 61.19
C MET A 1 7.72 -25.88 60.08
N SER A 2 6.87 -25.58 59.11
CA SER A 2 6.15 -26.52 58.25
C SER A 2 7.03 -27.38 57.35
N ASP A 3 6.86 -28.70 57.43
CA ASP A 3 7.36 -29.67 56.46
C ASP A 3 6.16 -30.36 55.83
N THR A 4 5.77 -29.90 54.64
CA THR A 4 4.67 -30.48 53.86
C THR A 4 5.08 -30.49 52.39
N GLY A 5 6.01 -31.36 52.02
CA GLY A 5 6.21 -31.77 50.62
C GLY A 5 5.26 -32.90 50.28
N SER A 6 4.13 -32.60 49.64
CA SER A 6 3.14 -33.60 49.23
C SER A 6 3.69 -34.44 48.06
N PRO A 7 3.64 -35.78 48.10
CA PRO A 7 4.15 -36.66 47.03
C PRO A 7 3.52 -36.44 45.65
N GLY A 8 2.38 -35.74 45.58
CA GLY A 8 1.64 -35.48 44.33
C GLY A 8 2.16 -34.33 43.49
N ASP A 9 3.00 -33.44 44.02
CA ASP A 9 3.40 -32.22 43.32
C ASP A 9 4.50 -32.46 42.29
N GLY A 10 5.42 -33.38 42.56
CA GLY A 10 6.49 -33.75 41.63
C GLY A 10 6.00 -34.48 40.36
N GLU A 11 4.96 -35.30 40.49
CA GLU A 11 4.40 -36.04 39.35
C GLU A 11 3.61 -35.12 38.40
N LYS A 12 2.92 -34.10 38.95
CA LYS A 12 2.21 -33.09 38.15
C LYS A 12 3.17 -32.23 37.34
N ILE A 13 4.27 -31.79 37.94
CA ILE A 13 5.28 -30.97 37.26
C ILE A 13 5.89 -31.73 36.08
N LYS A 14 6.15 -33.04 36.24
CA LYS A 14 6.68 -33.87 35.17
C LYS A 14 5.71 -34.02 33.99
N ARG A 15 4.43 -34.29 34.27
CA ARG A 15 3.38 -34.39 33.23
C ARG A 15 3.18 -33.07 32.48
N MET A 16 3.22 -31.94 33.19
CA MET A 16 3.12 -30.60 32.58
C MET A 16 4.29 -30.32 31.63
N ALA A 17 5.51 -30.69 32.03
CA ALA A 17 6.70 -30.54 31.18
C ALA A 17 6.63 -31.43 29.93
N GLU A 18 6.10 -32.66 30.06
CA GLU A 18 5.88 -33.57 28.93
C GLU A 18 4.81 -33.03 27.96
N ASP A 19 3.72 -32.47 28.48
CA ASP A 19 2.64 -31.87 27.67
C ASP A 19 3.09 -30.58 26.95
N GLU A 20 3.88 -29.72 27.61
CA GLU A 20 4.47 -28.54 26.97
C GLU A 20 5.46 -28.91 25.87
N ALA A 21 6.29 -29.93 26.10
CA ALA A 21 7.19 -30.45 25.08
C ALA A 21 6.41 -30.95 23.86
N ALA A 22 5.34 -31.72 24.06
CA ALA A 22 4.48 -32.20 22.97
C ALA A 22 3.75 -31.06 22.23
N LEU A 23 3.30 -30.01 22.94
CA LEU A 23 2.69 -28.82 22.33
C LEU A 23 3.71 -28.05 21.47
N SER A 24 4.91 -27.86 22.00
CA SER A 24 5.99 -27.14 21.30
C SER A 24 6.39 -27.85 20.00
N GLU A 25 6.38 -29.18 20.01
CA GLU A 25 6.67 -30.00 18.85
C GLU A 25 5.58 -29.86 17.78
N ARG A 26 4.30 -29.87 18.20
CA ARG A 26 3.16 -29.60 17.31
C ARG A 26 3.22 -28.18 16.73
N LEU A 27 3.50 -27.16 17.55
CA LEU A 27 3.62 -25.77 17.10
C LEU A 27 4.76 -25.59 16.09
N ARG A 28 5.89 -26.25 16.30
CA ARG A 28 6.99 -26.27 15.33
C ARG A 28 6.58 -26.92 14.02
N ALA A 29 5.90 -28.06 14.08
CA ALA A 29 5.41 -28.74 12.88
C ALA A 29 4.38 -27.90 12.12
N LEU A 30 3.49 -27.19 12.81
CA LEU A 30 2.56 -26.25 12.19
C LEU A 30 3.27 -25.06 11.57
N SER A 31 4.24 -24.46 12.26
CA SER A 31 5.01 -23.32 11.75
C SER A 31 5.78 -23.69 10.49
N GLN A 32 6.44 -24.85 10.48
CA GLN A 32 7.13 -25.36 9.28
C GLN A 32 6.18 -25.58 8.10
N LYS A 33 4.98 -26.11 8.35
CA LYS A 33 3.96 -26.27 7.30
C LYS A 33 3.45 -24.92 6.79
N LEU A 34 3.26 -23.94 7.67
CA LEU A 34 2.81 -22.60 7.32
C LEU A 34 3.87 -21.86 6.49
N ASP A 35 5.13 -21.91 6.90
CA ASP A 35 6.24 -21.28 6.19
C ASP A 35 6.41 -21.88 4.80
N LYS A 36 6.27 -23.20 4.68
CA LYS A 36 6.32 -23.89 3.38
C LYS A 36 5.14 -23.50 2.49
N ALA A 37 3.91 -23.52 3.02
CA ALA A 37 2.72 -23.14 2.27
C ALA A 37 2.72 -21.66 1.86
N GLN A 38 3.18 -20.75 2.74
CA GLN A 38 3.35 -19.34 2.41
C GLN A 38 4.46 -19.14 1.37
N GLY A 39 5.57 -19.87 1.47
CA GLY A 39 6.66 -19.80 0.49
C GLY A 39 6.23 -20.28 -0.89
N GLU A 40 5.43 -21.34 -0.95
CA GLU A 40 4.84 -21.86 -2.19
C GLU A 40 3.78 -20.91 -2.75
N ALA A 41 2.90 -20.35 -1.91
CA ALA A 41 1.92 -19.35 -2.32
C ALA A 41 2.59 -18.08 -2.86
N LYS A 42 3.59 -17.53 -2.16
CA LYS A 42 4.34 -16.35 -2.63
C LYS A 42 5.12 -16.61 -3.92
N LYS A 43 5.62 -17.82 -4.14
CA LYS A 43 6.28 -18.21 -5.41
C LYS A 43 5.27 -18.39 -6.53
N ALA A 44 4.10 -18.96 -6.25
CA ALA A 44 3.01 -19.08 -7.23
C ALA A 44 2.43 -17.71 -7.61
N ASP A 45 2.21 -16.83 -6.63
CA ASP A 45 1.81 -15.43 -6.84
C ASP A 45 2.90 -14.64 -7.57
N ALA A 46 4.17 -14.94 -7.29
CA ALA A 46 5.26 -14.35 -8.05
C ALA A 46 5.26 -14.89 -9.49
N ASP A 47 5.04 -16.16 -9.78
CA ASP A 47 5.04 -16.65 -11.18
C ASP A 47 3.73 -16.36 -11.94
N ASP A 48 2.67 -15.94 -11.27
CA ASP A 48 1.44 -15.49 -11.91
C ASP A 48 1.62 -14.08 -12.51
N PRO A 49 1.59 -13.93 -13.85
CA PRO A 49 1.73 -12.64 -14.51
C PRO A 49 0.60 -11.66 -14.14
N SER A 50 -0.58 -12.15 -13.75
CA SER A 50 -1.69 -11.30 -13.33
C SER A 50 -1.43 -10.63 -11.97
N VAL A 51 -0.82 -11.35 -11.03
CA VAL A 51 -0.45 -10.81 -9.71
C VAL A 51 0.72 -9.83 -9.82
N ARG A 52 1.71 -10.11 -10.68
CA ARG A 52 2.79 -9.15 -10.99
C ARG A 52 2.25 -7.84 -11.58
N VAL A 53 1.35 -7.93 -12.56
CA VAL A 53 0.72 -6.75 -13.17
C VAL A 53 -0.12 -5.97 -12.14
N ASN A 54 -0.81 -6.67 -11.23
CA ASN A 54 -1.60 -6.04 -10.19
C ASN A 54 -0.73 -5.35 -9.12
N ALA A 55 0.36 -6.00 -8.69
CA ALA A 55 1.34 -5.41 -7.77
C ALA A 55 2.04 -4.19 -8.38
N GLN A 56 2.41 -4.26 -9.65
CA GLN A 56 3.00 -3.14 -10.38
C GLN A 56 2.00 -1.98 -10.54
N GLY A 57 0.74 -2.28 -10.90
CA GLY A 57 -0.34 -1.29 -10.96
C GLY A 57 -0.62 -0.62 -9.61
N MET A 58 -0.60 -1.38 -8.52
CA MET A 58 -0.77 -0.86 -7.16
C MET A 58 0.37 0.07 -6.75
N SER A 59 1.62 -0.28 -7.06
CA SER A 59 2.78 0.57 -6.75
C SER A 59 2.75 1.90 -7.51
N VAL A 60 2.29 1.89 -8.77
CA VAL A 60 2.10 3.11 -9.57
C VAL A 60 0.94 3.93 -9.02
N ALA A 61 -0.19 3.31 -8.69
CA ALA A 61 -1.34 3.99 -8.10
C ALA A 61 -0.99 4.67 -6.78
N LEU A 62 -0.27 3.97 -5.89
CA LEU A 62 0.19 4.53 -4.61
C LEU A 62 1.13 5.72 -4.79
N ARG A 63 2.00 5.68 -5.81
CA ARG A 63 2.88 6.80 -6.15
C ARG A 63 2.09 8.00 -6.66
N VAL A 64 1.13 7.78 -7.56
CA VAL A 64 0.27 8.86 -8.07
C VAL A 64 -0.55 9.49 -6.94
N VAL A 65 -1.09 8.68 -6.03
CA VAL A 65 -1.82 9.16 -4.86
C VAL A 65 -0.90 9.90 -3.90
N SER A 66 0.32 9.44 -3.66
CA SER A 66 1.26 10.12 -2.75
C SER A 66 1.76 11.45 -3.31
N GLU A 67 2.03 11.51 -4.62
CA GLU A 67 2.35 12.75 -5.32
C GLU A 67 1.19 13.76 -5.22
N PHE A 68 -0.05 13.30 -5.37
CA PHE A 68 -1.24 14.14 -5.18
C PHE A 68 -1.42 14.62 -3.73
N VAL A 69 -1.40 13.70 -2.76
CA VAL A 69 -1.63 14.00 -1.33
C VAL A 69 -0.54 14.93 -0.79
N SER A 70 0.72 14.78 -1.22
CA SER A 70 1.79 15.68 -0.83
C SER A 70 1.54 17.11 -1.32
N GLY A 71 1.11 17.30 -2.57
CA GLY A 71 0.73 18.61 -3.09
C GLY A 71 -0.45 19.24 -2.34
N VAL A 72 -1.44 18.44 -1.95
CA VAL A 72 -2.58 18.91 -1.14
C VAL A 72 -2.14 19.34 0.25
N ILE A 73 -1.30 18.55 0.94
CA ILE A 73 -0.79 18.89 2.27
C ILE A 73 0.05 20.18 2.21
N VAL A 74 0.92 20.33 1.21
CA VAL A 74 1.73 21.54 1.02
C VAL A 74 0.85 22.73 0.71
N GLY A 75 -0.15 22.59 -0.17
CA GLY A 75 -1.10 23.65 -0.48
C GLY A 75 -1.96 24.07 0.72
N ALA A 76 -2.42 23.10 1.52
CA ALA A 76 -3.15 23.36 2.76
C ALA A 76 -2.27 24.04 3.82
N GLY A 77 -1.02 23.61 3.97
CA GLY A 77 -0.06 24.22 4.88
C GLY A 77 0.29 25.67 4.50
N LEU A 78 0.52 25.92 3.20
CA LEU A 78 0.75 27.27 2.68
C LEU A 78 -0.50 28.15 2.79
N GLY A 79 -1.68 27.62 2.47
CA GLY A 79 -2.95 28.33 2.62
C GLY A 79 -3.24 28.70 4.07
N TRP A 80 -2.97 27.79 5.01
CA TRP A 80 -3.08 28.05 6.44
C TRP A 80 -2.09 29.12 6.93
N MET A 81 -0.84 29.08 6.45
CA MET A 81 0.18 30.08 6.80
C MET A 81 -0.19 31.47 6.28
N ILE A 82 -0.77 31.56 5.07
CA ILE A 82 -1.24 32.81 4.47
C ILE A 82 -2.47 33.35 5.23
N ASP A 83 -3.48 32.51 5.51
CA ASP A 83 -4.65 32.91 6.30
C ASP A 83 -4.26 33.43 7.70
N HIS A 84 -3.23 32.82 8.31
CA HIS A 84 -2.75 33.25 9.63
C HIS A 84 -2.02 34.59 9.58
N TRP A 85 -1.26 34.87 8.52
CA TRP A 85 -0.49 36.12 8.39
C TRP A 85 -1.35 37.33 8.03
N LEU A 86 -2.41 37.12 7.23
CA LEU A 86 -3.33 38.21 6.86
C LEU A 86 -4.42 38.49 7.91
N GLY A 87 -4.58 37.64 8.93
CA GLY A 87 -5.59 37.81 9.97
C GLY A 87 -7.04 37.73 9.45
N THR A 88 -7.22 37.36 8.19
CA THR A 88 -8.53 37.14 7.56
C THR A 88 -9.04 35.76 7.97
N SER A 89 -10.25 35.69 8.54
CA SER A 89 -11.04 34.45 8.67
C SER A 89 -11.01 33.65 7.36
N PRO A 90 -11.24 32.32 7.34
CA PRO A 90 -10.64 31.35 6.41
C PRO A 90 -11.17 31.39 4.96
N TRP A 91 -11.42 32.59 4.46
CA TRP A 91 -11.85 32.93 3.12
C TRP A 91 -10.75 32.62 2.10
N GLY A 92 -9.47 32.80 2.45
CA GLY A 92 -8.36 32.42 1.59
C GLY A 92 -8.34 30.91 1.34
N MET A 93 -8.46 30.12 2.40
CA MET A 93 -8.64 28.66 2.32
C MET A 93 -9.89 28.27 1.53
N ILE A 94 -11.04 28.92 1.74
CA ILE A 94 -12.28 28.61 1.01
C ILE A 94 -12.15 28.90 -0.49
N ILE A 95 -11.58 30.05 -0.88
CA ILE A 95 -11.41 30.45 -2.29
C ILE A 95 -10.39 29.55 -2.99
N LEU A 96 -9.23 29.27 -2.37
CA LEU A 96 -8.22 28.37 -2.93
C LEU A 96 -8.71 26.92 -3.01
N LEU A 97 -9.47 26.46 -2.02
CA LEU A 97 -10.08 25.12 -2.02
C LEU A 97 -11.11 25.00 -3.15
N LEU A 98 -12.02 25.98 -3.28
CA LEU A 98 -13.01 25.99 -4.36
C LEU A 98 -12.35 26.08 -5.73
N LEU A 99 -11.35 26.96 -5.89
CA LEU A 99 -10.64 27.12 -7.16
C LEU A 99 -9.82 25.86 -7.50
N GLY A 100 -9.13 25.26 -6.52
CA GLY A 100 -8.39 24.01 -6.68
C GLY A 100 -9.30 22.81 -6.97
N PHE A 101 -10.48 22.75 -6.33
CA PHE A 101 -11.49 21.73 -6.58
C PHE A 101 -12.05 21.84 -8.00
N VAL A 102 -12.41 23.06 -8.42
CA VAL A 102 -12.89 23.31 -9.80
C VAL A 102 -11.80 22.96 -10.81
N ALA A 103 -10.55 23.38 -10.60
CA ALA A 103 -9.43 23.02 -11.46
C ALA A 103 -9.18 21.50 -11.51
N GLY A 104 -9.29 20.80 -10.38
CA GLY A 104 -9.17 19.35 -10.29
C GLY A 104 -10.28 18.60 -11.05
N VAL A 105 -11.54 19.01 -10.85
CA VAL A 105 -12.70 18.47 -11.58
C VAL A 105 -12.55 18.72 -13.08
N LEU A 106 -12.13 19.92 -13.50
CA LEU A 106 -11.87 20.23 -14.90
C LEU A 106 -10.72 19.39 -15.49
N ASN A 107 -9.66 19.11 -14.71
CA ASN A 107 -8.55 18.26 -15.15
C ASN A 107 -9.00 16.81 -15.36
N VAL A 108 -9.82 16.27 -14.44
CA VAL A 108 -10.38 14.91 -14.54
C VAL A 108 -11.37 14.81 -15.71
N LEU A 109 -12.28 15.78 -15.83
CA LEU A 109 -13.22 15.84 -16.95
C LEU A 109 -12.50 15.99 -18.29
N ARG A 110 -11.37 16.70 -18.35
CA ARG A 110 -10.52 16.77 -19.56
C ARG A 110 -9.80 15.45 -19.85
N SER A 111 -9.43 14.70 -18.81
CA SER A 111 -8.78 13.39 -18.95
C SER A 111 -9.77 12.32 -19.44
N ILE A 112 -11.02 12.38 -18.99
CA ILE A 112 -12.09 11.44 -19.39
C ILE A 112 -12.74 11.88 -20.72
N GLY A 113 -12.84 13.19 -20.95
CA GLY A 113 -13.40 13.82 -22.14
C GLY A 113 -12.34 14.31 -23.13
N LYS A 114 -11.58 13.37 -23.72
CA LYS A 114 -10.86 13.49 -25.01
C LYS A 114 -10.08 14.80 -25.29
N VAL A 115 -8.76 14.66 -25.39
CA VAL A 115 -8.06 15.03 -26.63
C VAL A 115 -7.37 13.75 -27.10
N ALA A 116 -8.03 12.94 -27.93
CA ALA A 116 -7.64 12.81 -29.34
C ALA A 116 -6.35 13.59 -29.66
N GLN A 117 -5.19 13.05 -29.28
CA GLN A 117 -3.99 13.39 -30.01
C GLN A 117 -4.15 12.67 -31.36
N PRO A 118 -4.35 13.42 -32.46
CA PRO A 118 -4.22 12.84 -33.79
C PRO A 118 -2.79 12.33 -33.88
N GLU A 119 -2.66 11.26 -34.65
CA GLU A 119 -1.42 10.65 -35.09
C GLU A 119 -0.22 11.59 -35.01
N ALA A 120 0.83 11.14 -34.32
CA ALA A 120 2.20 11.48 -34.67
C ALA A 120 2.47 10.99 -36.11
N ARG A 121 1.84 11.64 -37.08
CA ARG A 121 2.06 11.48 -38.52
C ARG A 121 3.10 12.50 -38.93
N GLN A 122 4.32 12.32 -38.44
CA GLN A 122 5.53 12.60 -39.20
C GLN A 122 6.00 11.22 -39.68
N VAL A 123 5.48 10.65 -40.77
CA VAL A 123 5.82 11.02 -42.16
C VAL A 123 7.15 11.76 -42.23
N SER A 124 8.23 11.00 -42.06
CA SER A 124 9.36 11.12 -42.98
C SER A 124 10.09 9.78 -43.05
N SER A 125 10.22 9.29 -44.28
CA SER A 125 11.25 8.35 -44.74
C SER A 125 11.23 6.91 -44.17
N ARG A 126 10.08 6.24 -44.34
CA ARG A 126 10.09 4.82 -44.73
C ARG A 126 10.31 4.73 -46.26
N ASP A 127 11.42 5.26 -46.74
CA ASP A 127 11.86 5.11 -48.13
C ASP A 127 12.81 3.90 -48.21
N LYS A 128 12.21 2.73 -48.04
CA LYS A 128 12.79 1.44 -48.43
C LYS A 128 11.70 0.66 -49.15
N LYS A 129 11.50 0.94 -50.44
CA LYS A 129 11.11 0.01 -51.52
C LYS A 129 10.46 0.78 -52.66
N ALA A 130 11.27 1.32 -53.56
CA ALA A 130 10.98 1.34 -55.00
C ALA A 130 12.15 1.96 -55.77
N LYS A 131 13.30 1.30 -55.81
CA LYS A 131 14.05 1.04 -57.06
C LYS A 131 15.17 0.04 -56.82
#